data_AF-A0A249L5V7-F1
#
_entry.id   AF-A0A249L5V7-F1
#
_cell.length_a   1.000
_cell.length_b   1.000
_cell.length_c   1.000
_cell.angle_alpha   90.00
_cell.angle_beta   90.00
_cell.angle_gamma   90.00
#
_symmetry.space_group_name_H-M   'P 1'
#
loop_
_entity.id
_entity.type
_entity.pdbx_description
1 polymer ?
#
loop_
_entity_poly.entity_id
_entity_poly.type
_entity_poly.pdbx_seq_one_letter_code
_entity_poly.pdbx_strand_id
1 'polypeptide(L)'
;MKFNLIQYSILLIVVFVTAFVITPVFRSIARKLKILDYPGGRKLQANPVAYLGGLAIITPITLGSFLILFTSLSIDLKQQLYLGLILPALAIAFIGLIDDVYQLPPWPRFLSQSAVGLITSFMLYLSGAGVEIFGNQLLNSLATIFWVVAIINALNFIDNMDGLATSISIVASLGMFVLAYLNNQYLVAALSLAIFASCLGFLFWNKRPASIYLGDAGALYLGFLLAAISIRIDLDNDSAPIRALVLILILAIPVIDTTQVVVSRIIKGKSPFQGGRDHISHLLLNRGLSQRVVLFILTTFAVLFAGVAIILAEVI
;
A
#
# COMPACT_ATOMS: atom_id res chain seq x y z
N MET A 1 -20.51 -12.91 -9.41
CA MET A 1 -21.59 -12.03 -8.90
C MET A 1 -21.20 -10.59 -9.13
N LYS A 2 -22.01 -9.81 -9.84
CA LYS A 2 -21.64 -8.45 -10.26
C LYS A 2 -21.87 -7.44 -9.13
N PHE A 3 -20.84 -6.70 -8.74
CA PHE A 3 -21.05 -5.43 -8.04
C PHE A 3 -21.66 -4.46 -9.06
N ASN A 4 -22.79 -3.86 -8.73
CA ASN A 4 -23.37 -2.82 -9.58
C ASN A 4 -22.70 -1.46 -9.31
N LEU A 5 -22.89 -0.51 -10.23
CA LEU A 5 -22.28 0.81 -10.12
C LEU A 5 -22.69 1.54 -8.83
N ILE A 6 -23.94 1.36 -8.39
CA ILE A 6 -24.48 1.95 -7.16
C ILE A 6 -23.70 1.45 -5.93
N GLN A 7 -23.40 0.15 -5.84
CA GLN A 7 -22.64 -0.43 -4.74
C GLN A 7 -21.21 0.12 -4.71
N TYR A 8 -20.55 0.26 -5.87
CA TYR A 8 -19.24 0.91 -5.94
C TYR A 8 -19.28 2.37 -5.51
N SER A 9 -20.29 3.14 -5.95
CA SER A 9 -20.47 4.53 -5.54
C SER A 9 -20.71 4.68 -4.04
N ILE A 10 -21.56 3.84 -3.45
CA ILE A 10 -21.80 3.82 -2.01
C ILE A 10 -20.50 3.51 -1.26
N LEU A 11 -19.78 2.46 -1.66
CA LEU A 11 -18.51 2.09 -1.04
C LEU A 11 -17.50 3.25 -1.11
N LEU A 12 -17.32 3.85 -2.29
CA LEU A 12 -16.43 4.99 -2.48
C LEU A 12 -16.80 6.16 -1.57
N ILE A 13 -18.07 6.57 -1.55
CA ILE A 13 -18.52 7.72 -0.77
C ILE A 13 -18.37 7.45 0.72
N VAL A 14 -18.82 6.30 1.21
CA VAL A 14 -18.76 5.97 2.64
C VAL A 14 -17.31 5.90 3.11
N VAL A 15 -16.44 5.20 2.37
CA VAL A 15 -15.02 5.04 2.75
C VAL A 15 -14.29 6.40 2.68
N PHE A 16 -14.51 7.18 1.63
CA PHE A 16 -13.92 8.52 1.49
C PHE A 16 -14.36 9.47 2.61
N VAL A 17 -15.67 9.59 2.84
CA VAL A 17 -16.22 10.49 3.88
C VAL A 17 -15.75 10.05 5.25
N THR A 18 -15.75 8.75 5.53
CA THR A 18 -15.25 8.22 6.81
C THR A 18 -13.78 8.57 7.01
N ALA A 19 -12.92 8.34 6.02
CA ALA A 19 -11.51 8.71 6.09
C ALA A 19 -11.34 10.22 6.32
N PHE A 20 -12.04 11.05 5.56
CA PHE A 20 -11.96 12.50 5.67
C PHE A 20 -12.39 13.01 7.06
N VAL A 21 -13.48 12.48 7.62
CA VAL A 21 -14.05 12.92 8.90
C VAL A 21 -13.30 12.34 10.10
N ILE A 22 -12.82 11.10 10.03
CA ILE A 22 -12.16 10.44 11.17
C ILE A 22 -10.70 10.89 11.34
N THR A 23 -10.04 11.32 10.27
CA THR A 23 -8.65 11.79 10.32
C THR A 23 -8.41 12.93 11.34
N PRO A 24 -9.21 14.02 11.40
CA PRO A 24 -9.03 15.05 12.43
C PRO A 24 -9.26 14.53 13.86
N VAL A 25 -10.07 13.48 14.05
CA VAL A 25 -10.27 12.83 15.35
C VAL A 25 -8.98 12.12 15.77
N PHE A 26 -8.40 11.28 14.91
CA PHE A 26 -7.11 10.63 15.20
C PHE A 26 -5.97 11.62 15.37
N ARG A 27 -5.95 12.71 14.60
CA ARG A 27 -5.00 13.81 14.78
C ARG A 27 -5.10 14.44 16.17
N SER A 28 -6.32 14.62 16.66
CA SER A 28 -6.59 15.20 17.99
C SER A 28 -6.18 14.24 19.10
N ILE A 29 -6.46 12.94 18.93
CA ILE A 29 -6.01 11.87 19.84
C ILE A 29 -4.49 11.83 19.91
N ALA A 30 -3.81 11.81 18.76
CA ALA A 30 -2.34 11.79 18.67
C ALA A 30 -1.71 12.98 19.43
N ARG A 31 -2.28 14.17 19.27
CA ARG A 31 -1.83 15.37 20.00
C ARG A 31 -2.07 15.28 21.51
N LYS A 32 -3.25 14.80 21.93
CA LYS A 32 -3.60 14.63 23.35
C LYS A 32 -2.70 13.60 24.02
N LEU A 33 -2.37 12.51 23.32
CA LEU A 33 -1.49 11.45 23.80
C LEU A 33 0.01 11.75 23.58
N LYS A 34 0.36 12.89 22.99
CA LYS A 34 1.73 13.29 22.62
C LYS A 34 2.44 12.28 21.69
N ILE A 35 1.68 11.52 20.91
CA ILE A 35 2.18 10.63 19.84
C ILE A 35 2.44 11.52 18.61
N LEU A 36 3.54 12.26 18.67
CA LEU A 36 3.94 13.26 17.70
C LEU A 36 5.33 12.97 17.17
N ASP A 37 5.52 13.22 15.89
CA ASP A 37 6.82 13.26 15.26
C ASP A 37 7.45 14.65 15.42
N TYR A 38 8.42 14.76 16.34
CA TYR A 38 9.12 16.00 16.65
C TYR A 38 10.21 16.33 15.60
N PRO A 39 10.39 17.63 15.28
CA PRO A 39 11.45 18.07 14.38
C PRO A 39 12.84 17.76 14.96
N GLY A 40 13.79 17.38 14.09
CA GLY A 40 15.18 17.12 14.50
C GLY A 40 15.91 16.12 13.61
N GLY A 41 17.25 16.15 13.66
CA GLY A 41 18.12 15.22 12.93
C GLY A 41 17.92 15.28 11.42
N ARG A 42 17.32 14.22 10.84
CA ARG A 42 17.14 14.06 9.39
C ARG A 42 15.78 14.53 8.87
N LYS A 43 14.88 14.97 9.74
CA LYS A 43 13.47 15.30 9.44
C LYS A 43 13.33 16.67 8.77
N LEU A 44 12.32 16.85 7.92
CA LEU A 44 12.13 18.04 7.08
C LEU A 44 11.12 19.05 7.66
N GLN A 45 10.29 18.63 8.61
CA GLN A 45 9.29 19.48 9.25
C GLN A 45 9.91 20.45 10.27
N ALA A 46 9.30 21.63 10.38
CA ALA A 46 9.65 22.63 11.38
C ALA A 46 8.83 22.51 12.68
N ASN A 47 7.63 21.92 12.60
CA ASN A 47 6.70 21.77 13.72
C ASN A 47 6.39 20.29 13.96
N PRO A 48 6.06 19.87 15.20
CA PRO A 48 5.62 18.50 15.47
C PRO A 48 4.36 18.12 14.68
N VAL A 49 4.36 16.92 14.09
CA VAL A 49 3.24 16.39 13.28
C VAL A 49 2.68 15.13 13.94
N ALA A 50 1.37 14.90 13.86
CA ALA A 50 0.72 13.74 14.49
C ALA A 50 1.08 12.40 13.81
N TYR A 51 1.21 11.30 14.55
CA TYR A 51 1.72 10.00 14.05
C TYR A 51 0.69 8.84 14.11
N LEU A 52 -0.61 9.12 14.01
CA LEU A 52 -1.70 8.12 14.01
C LEU A 52 -2.49 8.07 12.69
N GLY A 53 -1.89 8.49 11.57
CA GLY A 53 -2.58 8.53 10.28
C GLY A 53 -2.92 7.14 9.74
N GLY A 54 -2.16 6.11 10.09
CA GLY A 54 -2.46 4.73 9.75
C GLY A 54 -3.84 4.30 10.22
N LEU A 55 -4.23 4.65 11.46
CA LEU A 55 -5.57 4.36 11.97
C LEU A 55 -6.66 5.06 11.15
N ALA A 56 -6.39 6.28 10.68
CA ALA A 56 -7.31 7.02 9.83
C ALA A 56 -7.52 6.40 8.43
N ILE A 57 -6.60 5.53 7.99
CA ILE A 57 -6.73 4.74 6.75
C ILE A 57 -7.31 3.34 7.03
N ILE A 58 -6.87 2.68 8.10
CA ILE A 58 -7.27 1.30 8.43
C ILE A 58 -8.77 1.25 8.75
N THR A 59 -9.26 2.18 9.56
CA THR A 59 -10.67 2.21 9.98
C THR A 59 -11.65 2.26 8.80
N PRO A 60 -11.58 3.23 7.87
CA PRO A 60 -12.50 3.30 6.74
C PRO A 60 -12.37 2.11 5.78
N ILE A 61 -11.17 1.57 5.52
CA ILE A 61 -11.01 0.38 4.66
C ILE A 61 -11.64 -0.85 5.31
N THR A 62 -11.43 -1.04 6.62
CA THR A 62 -12.01 -2.16 7.38
C THR A 62 -13.54 -2.04 7.46
N LEU A 63 -14.07 -0.83 7.65
CA LEU A 63 -15.52 -0.59 7.58
C LEU A 63 -16.07 -0.85 6.18
N GLY A 64 -15.35 -0.42 5.13
CA GLY A 64 -15.69 -0.71 3.75
C GLY A 64 -15.73 -2.21 3.44
N SER A 65 -14.79 -3.00 3.98
CA SER A 65 -14.80 -4.46 3.79
C SER A 65 -15.97 -5.14 4.48
N PHE A 66 -16.47 -4.61 5.62
CA PHE A 66 -17.72 -5.07 6.20
C PHE A 66 -18.94 -4.79 5.30
N LEU A 67 -18.98 -3.66 4.58
CA LEU A 67 -20.05 -3.40 3.61
C LEU A 67 -20.08 -4.44 2.49
N ILE A 68 -18.90 -4.92 2.08
CA ILE A 68 -18.77 -5.99 1.09
C ILE A 68 -19.39 -7.31 1.61
N LEU A 69 -19.36 -7.59 2.92
CA LEU A 69 -19.98 -8.81 3.47
C LEU A 69 -21.50 -8.87 3.32
N PHE A 70 -22.17 -7.72 3.26
CA PHE A 70 -23.62 -7.65 3.07
C PHE A 70 -24.04 -7.90 1.61
N THR A 71 -23.08 -8.06 0.71
CA THR A 71 -23.35 -8.57 -0.64
C THR A 71 -23.50 -10.09 -0.62
N SER A 72 -24.13 -10.64 -1.65
CA SER A 72 -24.46 -12.05 -1.78
C SER A 72 -23.26 -12.93 -2.20
N LEU A 73 -22.05 -12.58 -1.75
CA LEU A 73 -20.84 -13.37 -1.90
C LEU A 73 -20.97 -14.76 -1.24
N SER A 74 -20.32 -15.76 -1.84
CA SER A 74 -20.22 -17.10 -1.25
C SER A 74 -19.43 -17.06 0.07
N ILE A 75 -19.69 -18.04 0.94
CA ILE A 75 -19.00 -18.18 2.23
C ILE A 75 -17.48 -18.29 2.02
N ASP A 76 -17.05 -19.06 1.01
CA ASP A 76 -15.64 -19.26 0.70
C ASP A 76 -14.92 -17.96 0.32
N LEU A 77 -15.55 -17.11 -0.51
CA LEU A 77 -14.98 -15.81 -0.87
C LEU A 77 -14.91 -14.87 0.32
N LYS A 78 -15.90 -14.90 1.22
CA LYS A 78 -15.88 -14.14 2.47
C LYS A 78 -14.74 -14.62 3.39
N GLN A 79 -14.54 -15.93 3.50
CA GLN A 79 -13.43 -16.49 4.28
C GLN A 79 -12.07 -16.11 3.68
N GLN A 80 -11.89 -16.23 2.38
CA GLN A 80 -10.65 -15.83 1.70
C GLN A 80 -10.35 -14.34 1.90
N LEU A 81 -11.37 -13.47 1.80
CA LEU A 81 -11.22 -12.05 2.06
C LEU A 81 -10.72 -11.77 3.49
N TYR A 82 -11.34 -12.38 4.50
CA TYR A 82 -11.01 -12.05 5.89
C TYR A 82 -9.73 -12.74 6.36
N LEU A 83 -9.60 -14.05 6.13
CA LEU A 83 -8.46 -14.84 6.58
C LEU A 83 -7.20 -14.58 5.74
N GLY A 84 -7.36 -14.34 4.43
CA GLY A 84 -6.24 -14.15 3.51
C GLY A 84 -5.81 -12.71 3.33
N LEU A 85 -6.67 -11.72 3.65
CA LEU A 85 -6.37 -10.31 3.39
C LEU A 85 -6.60 -9.41 4.60
N ILE A 86 -7.83 -9.30 5.10
CA ILE A 86 -8.16 -8.28 6.13
C ILE A 86 -7.46 -8.57 7.47
N LEU A 87 -7.50 -9.80 7.98
CA LEU A 87 -6.85 -10.13 9.26
C LEU A 87 -5.32 -10.02 9.21
N PRO A 88 -4.61 -10.56 8.18
CA PRO A 88 -3.17 -10.33 8.04
C PRO A 88 -2.81 -8.85 7.91
N ALA A 89 -3.61 -8.07 7.18
CA ALA A 89 -3.42 -6.62 7.07
C ALA A 89 -3.54 -5.94 8.43
N LEU A 90 -4.58 -6.25 9.22
CA LEU A 90 -4.75 -5.71 10.57
C LEU A 90 -3.62 -6.14 11.51
N ALA A 91 -3.14 -7.39 11.39
CA ALA A 91 -2.04 -7.88 12.21
C ALA A 91 -0.73 -7.11 11.94
N ILE A 92 -0.38 -6.89 10.66
CA ILE A 92 0.84 -6.12 10.35
C ILE A 92 0.68 -4.62 10.69
N ALA A 93 -0.52 -4.06 10.53
CA ALA A 93 -0.82 -2.70 10.94
C ALA A 93 -0.64 -2.52 12.46
N PHE A 94 -1.03 -3.51 13.26
CA PHE A 94 -0.84 -3.49 14.70
C PHE A 94 0.64 -3.47 15.08
N ILE A 95 1.49 -4.25 14.40
CA ILE A 95 2.94 -4.17 14.58
C ILE A 95 3.46 -2.79 14.21
N GLY A 96 3.01 -2.21 13.09
CA GLY A 96 3.36 -0.85 12.70
C GLY A 96 2.93 0.19 13.73
N LEU A 97 1.76 0.03 14.34
CA LEU A 97 1.29 0.93 15.40
C LEU A 97 2.13 0.83 16.68
N ILE A 98 2.57 -0.37 17.04
CA ILE A 98 3.51 -0.54 18.15
C ILE A 98 4.83 0.15 17.81
N ASP A 99 5.32 0.00 16.59
CA ASP A 99 6.57 0.63 16.13
C ASP A 99 6.50 2.16 16.13
N ASP A 100 5.38 2.72 15.67
CA ASP A 100 5.06 4.14 15.70
C ASP A 100 5.17 4.75 17.11
N VAL A 101 4.85 3.96 18.14
CA VAL A 101 4.86 4.40 19.55
C VAL A 101 6.18 4.09 20.26
N TYR A 102 6.78 2.92 19.99
CA TYR A 102 7.88 2.37 20.78
C TYR A 102 9.23 2.27 20.04
N GLN A 103 9.29 2.51 18.73
CA GLN A 103 10.50 2.40 17.91
C GLN A 103 11.20 1.04 18.08
N LEU A 104 10.52 -0.01 17.63
CA LEU A 104 10.98 -1.39 17.70
C LEU A 104 12.31 -1.59 16.94
N PRO A 105 13.11 -2.60 17.34
CA PRO A 105 14.23 -3.04 16.52
C PRO A 105 13.73 -3.65 15.18
N PRO A 106 14.60 -3.80 14.16
CA PRO A 106 14.18 -4.27 12.84
C PRO A 106 13.57 -5.70 12.79
N TRP A 107 13.97 -6.57 13.72
CA TRP A 107 13.59 -8.00 13.68
C TRP A 107 12.08 -8.27 13.85
N PRO A 108 11.38 -7.72 14.87
CA PRO A 108 9.92 -7.82 14.96
C PRO A 108 9.17 -7.44 13.67
N ARG A 109 9.61 -6.37 13.00
CA ARG A 109 9.02 -5.93 11.73
C ARG A 109 9.24 -6.96 10.63
N PHE A 110 10.46 -7.43 10.47
CA PHE A 110 10.79 -8.41 9.42
C PHE A 110 10.10 -9.76 9.64
N LEU A 111 10.03 -10.24 10.89
CA LEU A 111 9.35 -11.50 11.23
C LEU A 111 7.84 -11.41 10.97
N SER A 112 7.20 -10.31 11.36
CA SER A 112 5.78 -10.11 11.13
C SER A 112 5.45 -9.99 9.63
N GLN A 113 6.25 -9.25 8.86
CA GLN A 113 6.15 -9.18 7.40
C GLN A 113 6.26 -10.56 6.75
N SER A 114 7.23 -11.37 7.19
CA SER A 114 7.44 -12.73 6.68
C SER A 114 6.27 -13.65 7.04
N ALA A 115 5.73 -13.53 8.26
CA ALA A 115 4.58 -14.31 8.70
C ALA A 115 3.31 -13.98 7.90
N VAL A 116 2.98 -12.70 7.68
CA VAL A 116 1.83 -12.33 6.85
C VAL A 116 2.04 -12.70 5.38
N GLY A 117 3.28 -12.65 4.89
CA GLY A 117 3.65 -13.14 3.55
C GLY A 117 3.41 -14.64 3.40
N LEU A 118 3.78 -15.44 4.41
CA LEU A 118 3.52 -16.89 4.45
C LEU A 118 2.02 -17.20 4.44
N ILE A 119 1.25 -16.54 5.31
CA ILE A 119 -0.21 -16.72 5.39
C ILE A 119 -0.86 -16.37 4.05
N THR A 120 -0.47 -15.25 3.45
CA THR A 120 -1.02 -14.78 2.16
C THR A 120 -0.64 -15.71 1.03
N SER A 121 0.61 -16.16 0.96
CA SER A 121 1.06 -17.14 -0.04
C SER A 121 0.26 -18.43 0.05
N PHE A 122 0.02 -18.92 1.26
CA PHE A 122 -0.78 -20.12 1.49
C PHE A 122 -2.24 -19.93 1.06
N MET A 123 -2.86 -18.80 1.44
CA MET A 123 -4.25 -18.50 1.10
C MET A 123 -4.46 -18.27 -0.41
N LEU A 124 -3.52 -17.59 -1.07
CA LEU A 124 -3.53 -17.43 -2.52
C LEU A 124 -3.46 -18.80 -3.21
N TYR A 125 -2.53 -19.66 -2.79
CA TYR A 125 -2.40 -21.01 -3.31
C TYR A 125 -3.70 -21.83 -3.17
N LEU A 126 -4.32 -21.83 -1.98
CA LEU A 126 -5.60 -22.53 -1.76
C LEU A 126 -6.73 -22.00 -2.65
N SER A 127 -6.65 -20.73 -3.04
CA SER A 127 -7.64 -20.06 -3.88
C SER A 127 -7.34 -20.13 -5.38
N GLY A 128 -6.35 -20.94 -5.78
CA GLY A 128 -5.93 -21.08 -7.17
C GLY A 128 -5.33 -19.82 -7.78
N ALA A 129 -4.79 -18.92 -6.95
CA ALA A 129 -4.05 -17.74 -7.40
C ALA A 129 -2.64 -17.74 -6.83
N GLY A 130 -1.81 -16.85 -7.36
CA GLY A 130 -0.44 -16.70 -6.92
C GLY A 130 0.48 -16.43 -8.09
N VAL A 131 1.77 -16.36 -7.78
CA VAL A 131 2.81 -16.32 -8.81
C VAL A 131 2.85 -17.67 -9.52
N GLU A 132 2.86 -17.68 -10.86
CA GLU A 132 2.90 -18.92 -11.66
C GLU A 132 4.06 -18.92 -12.68
N ILE A 133 5.18 -18.26 -12.35
CA ILE A 133 6.28 -18.02 -13.30
C ILE A 133 7.20 -19.23 -13.43
N PHE A 134 7.44 -19.97 -12.34
CA PHE A 134 8.57 -20.91 -12.27
C PHE A 134 8.21 -22.38 -12.58
N GLY A 135 6.92 -22.68 -12.85
CA GLY A 135 6.44 -24.06 -13.00
C GLY A 135 6.62 -24.95 -11.75
N ASN A 136 7.07 -24.37 -10.63
CA ASN A 136 7.35 -25.06 -9.38
C ASN A 136 6.66 -24.33 -8.22
N GLN A 137 5.81 -25.04 -7.48
CA GLN A 137 4.97 -24.46 -6.43
C GLN A 137 5.78 -23.83 -5.29
N LEU A 138 6.91 -24.42 -4.91
CA LEU A 138 7.77 -23.88 -3.85
C LEU A 138 8.38 -22.55 -4.30
N LEU A 139 8.94 -22.49 -5.51
CA LEU A 139 9.52 -21.25 -6.06
C LEU A 139 8.48 -20.14 -6.21
N ASN A 140 7.28 -20.49 -6.68
CA ASN A 140 6.14 -19.58 -6.78
C ASN A 140 5.69 -19.03 -5.40
N SER A 141 5.67 -19.89 -4.38
CA SER A 141 5.32 -19.49 -3.01
C SER A 141 6.41 -18.57 -2.42
N LEU A 142 7.69 -18.90 -2.61
CA LEU A 142 8.81 -18.05 -2.19
C LEU A 142 8.79 -16.68 -2.89
N ALA A 143 8.46 -16.65 -4.19
CA ALA A 143 8.31 -15.41 -4.94
C ALA A 143 7.14 -14.56 -4.42
N THR A 144 6.02 -15.19 -4.06
CA THR A 144 4.87 -14.52 -3.45
C THR A 144 5.23 -13.89 -2.09
N ILE A 145 5.90 -14.64 -1.21
CA ILE A 145 6.37 -14.14 0.08
C ILE A 145 7.33 -12.97 -0.12
N PHE A 146 8.31 -13.14 -1.03
CA PHE A 146 9.28 -12.10 -1.35
C PHE A 146 8.59 -10.83 -1.85
N TRP A 147 7.63 -10.95 -2.78
CA TRP A 147 6.86 -9.81 -3.29
C TRP A 147 6.12 -9.07 -2.18
N VAL A 148 5.40 -9.80 -1.32
CA VAL A 148 4.66 -9.19 -0.20
C VAL A 148 5.61 -8.43 0.73
N VAL A 149 6.71 -9.06 1.17
CA VAL A 149 7.70 -8.42 2.05
C VAL A 149 8.36 -7.21 1.36
N ALA A 150 8.71 -7.34 0.07
CA ALA A 150 9.36 -6.28 -0.70
C ALA A 150 8.44 -5.06 -0.83
N ILE A 151 7.18 -5.24 -1.22
CA ILE A 151 6.23 -4.14 -1.40
C ILE A 151 5.85 -3.50 -0.07
N ILE A 152 5.72 -4.27 1.02
CA ILE A 152 5.53 -3.71 2.36
C ILE A 152 6.66 -2.74 2.72
N ASN A 153 7.92 -3.19 2.55
CA ASN A 153 9.07 -2.32 2.84
C ASN A 153 9.16 -1.16 1.86
N ALA A 154 8.79 -1.35 0.61
CA ALA A 154 8.81 -0.30 -0.39
C ALA A 154 7.83 0.84 -0.09
N LEU A 155 6.60 0.50 0.32
CA LEU A 155 5.62 1.51 0.76
C LEU A 155 6.03 2.17 2.07
N ASN A 156 6.72 1.46 2.96
CA ASN A 156 7.29 2.07 4.15
C ASN A 156 8.43 3.05 3.82
N PHE A 157 9.31 2.69 2.88
CA PHE A 157 10.44 3.51 2.46
C PHE A 157 10.00 4.80 1.76
N ILE A 158 8.93 4.74 0.97
CA ILE A 158 8.42 5.90 0.25
C ILE A 158 7.62 6.87 1.16
N ASP A 159 7.24 6.46 2.38
CA ASP A 159 6.62 7.33 3.40
C ASP A 159 7.65 8.26 4.08
N ASN A 160 8.43 8.96 3.26
CA ASN A 160 9.51 9.85 3.69
C ASN A 160 9.25 11.33 3.34
N MET A 161 8.08 11.63 2.76
CA MET A 161 7.68 12.97 2.33
C MET A 161 6.16 13.13 2.41
N ASP A 162 5.70 14.29 2.89
CA ASP A 162 4.27 14.68 2.98
C ASP A 162 3.49 14.30 1.72
N GLY A 163 2.46 13.46 1.87
CA GLY A 163 1.56 13.08 0.78
C GLY A 163 2.11 12.06 -0.21
N LEU A 164 3.39 11.69 -0.16
CA LEU A 164 4.00 10.85 -1.21
C LEU A 164 3.45 9.42 -1.20
N ALA A 165 3.63 8.68 -0.09
CA ALA A 165 3.14 7.30 0.01
C ALA A 165 1.64 7.21 -0.27
N THR A 166 0.84 8.11 0.33
CA THR A 166 -0.60 8.17 0.10
C THR A 166 -0.94 8.44 -1.38
N SER A 167 -0.29 9.38 -2.05
CA SER A 167 -0.57 9.69 -3.47
C SER A 167 -0.21 8.51 -4.38
N ILE A 168 0.90 7.83 -4.11
CA ILE A 168 1.32 6.65 -4.86
C ILE A 168 0.35 5.49 -4.63
N SER A 169 -0.13 5.28 -3.40
CA SER A 169 -1.17 4.30 -3.10
C SER A 169 -2.50 4.61 -3.78
N ILE A 170 -2.88 5.88 -3.93
CA ILE A 170 -4.08 6.30 -4.71
C ILE A 170 -3.94 5.86 -6.16
N VAL A 171 -2.81 6.16 -6.80
CA VAL A 171 -2.58 5.80 -8.21
C VAL A 171 -2.57 4.28 -8.39
N ALA A 172 -1.83 3.56 -7.54
CA ALA A 172 -1.73 2.10 -7.62
C ALA A 172 -3.10 1.43 -7.43
N SER A 173 -3.84 1.82 -6.39
CA SER A 173 -5.17 1.25 -6.11
C SER A 173 -6.20 1.61 -7.18
N LEU A 174 -6.13 2.80 -7.79
CA LEU A 174 -7.00 3.15 -8.91
C LEU A 174 -6.68 2.29 -10.15
N GLY A 175 -5.41 2.08 -10.48
CA GLY A 175 -5.00 1.21 -11.58
C GLY A 175 -5.47 -0.24 -11.37
N MET A 176 -5.31 -0.75 -10.15
CA MET A 176 -5.82 -2.07 -9.76
C MET A 176 -7.34 -2.16 -9.85
N PHE A 177 -8.07 -1.11 -9.44
CA PHE A 177 -9.53 -1.04 -9.58
C PHE A 177 -9.95 -1.14 -11.04
N VAL A 178 -9.30 -0.37 -11.94
CA VAL A 178 -9.62 -0.38 -13.37
C VAL A 178 -9.40 -1.79 -13.95
N LEU A 179 -8.22 -2.38 -13.74
CA LEU A 179 -7.92 -3.74 -14.23
C LEU A 179 -8.91 -4.78 -13.71
N ALA A 180 -9.15 -4.81 -12.40
CA ALA A 180 -10.06 -5.76 -11.80
C ALA A 180 -11.51 -5.56 -12.27
N TYR A 181 -11.93 -4.30 -12.49
CA TYR A 181 -13.27 -4.00 -13.00
C TYR A 181 -13.46 -4.48 -14.43
N LEU A 182 -12.48 -4.23 -15.31
CA LEU A 182 -12.49 -4.66 -16.71
C LEU A 182 -12.47 -6.19 -16.83
N ASN A 183 -11.71 -6.87 -15.97
CA ASN A 183 -11.63 -8.33 -15.90
C ASN A 183 -12.73 -8.98 -15.02
N ASN A 184 -13.82 -8.27 -14.71
CA ASN A 184 -14.96 -8.80 -13.93
C ASN A 184 -14.62 -9.35 -12.53
N GLN A 185 -13.50 -8.96 -11.95
CA GLN A 185 -13.06 -9.34 -10.59
C GLN A 185 -13.64 -8.38 -9.55
N TYR A 186 -14.96 -8.45 -9.37
CA TYR A 186 -15.72 -7.46 -8.60
C TYR A 186 -15.26 -7.27 -7.14
N LEU A 187 -14.82 -8.34 -6.48
CA LEU A 187 -14.32 -8.25 -5.10
C LEU A 187 -12.98 -7.52 -5.02
N VAL A 188 -12.06 -7.84 -5.94
CA VAL A 188 -10.74 -7.19 -6.03
C VAL A 188 -10.93 -5.71 -6.36
N ALA A 189 -11.79 -5.39 -7.33
CA ALA A 189 -12.15 -4.03 -7.68
C ALA A 189 -12.72 -3.26 -6.47
N ALA A 190 -13.66 -3.85 -5.72
CA ALA A 190 -14.25 -3.18 -4.55
C ALA A 190 -13.21 -2.83 -3.48
N LEU A 191 -12.25 -3.72 -3.21
CA LEU A 191 -11.19 -3.50 -2.23
C LEU A 191 -10.18 -2.44 -2.72
N SER A 192 -9.77 -2.51 -3.98
CA SER A 192 -8.95 -1.47 -4.61
C SER A 192 -9.62 -0.10 -4.53
N LEU A 193 -10.93 -0.03 -4.78
CA LEU A 193 -11.70 1.20 -4.66
C LEU A 193 -11.79 1.72 -3.22
N ALA A 194 -11.91 0.83 -2.23
CA ALA A 194 -11.89 1.21 -0.83
C ALA A 194 -10.52 1.79 -0.41
N ILE A 195 -9.41 1.20 -0.86
CA ILE A 195 -8.07 1.73 -0.63
C ILE A 195 -7.93 3.12 -1.28
N PHE A 196 -8.34 3.24 -2.54
CA PHE A 196 -8.34 4.51 -3.27
C PHE A 196 -9.12 5.60 -2.51
N ALA A 197 -10.37 5.31 -2.14
CA ALA A 197 -11.25 6.25 -1.46
C ALA A 197 -10.71 6.67 -0.08
N SER A 198 -10.17 5.72 0.68
CA SER A 198 -9.59 5.98 2.00
C SER A 198 -8.34 6.87 1.89
N CYS A 199 -7.41 6.52 1.00
CA CYS A 199 -6.22 7.31 0.77
C CYS A 199 -6.57 8.72 0.26
N LEU A 200 -7.57 8.85 -0.62
CA LEU A 200 -8.04 10.14 -1.13
C LEU A 200 -8.61 11.02 -0.01
N GLY A 201 -9.42 10.45 0.90
CA GLY A 201 -9.95 11.17 2.06
C GLY A 201 -8.87 11.58 3.07
N PHE A 202 -7.89 10.70 3.29
CA PHE A 202 -6.73 10.96 4.17
C PHE A 202 -5.78 12.03 3.59
N LEU A 203 -5.59 12.07 2.26
CA LEU A 203 -4.65 12.97 1.59
C LEU A 203 -4.92 14.46 1.90
N PHE A 204 -6.17 14.85 2.15
CA PHE A 204 -6.51 16.22 2.55
C PHE A 204 -5.76 16.68 3.81
N TRP A 205 -5.44 15.76 4.70
CA TRP A 205 -4.78 16.00 5.98
C TRP A 205 -3.29 15.65 5.95
N ASN A 206 -2.87 14.80 5.02
CA ASN A 206 -1.49 14.35 4.83
C ASN A 206 -0.72 15.15 3.76
N LYS A 207 -1.40 15.95 2.93
CA LYS A 207 -0.76 16.87 1.96
C LYS A 207 0.07 17.94 2.66
N ARG A 208 1.13 18.41 1.98
CA ARG A 208 2.02 19.45 2.51
C ARG A 208 1.31 20.79 2.79
N PRO A 209 1.55 21.44 3.94
CA PRO A 209 2.26 20.91 5.11
C PRO A 209 1.39 19.87 5.84
N ALA A 210 1.92 18.65 6.02
CA ALA A 210 1.17 17.55 6.60
C ALA A 210 0.74 17.87 8.04
N SER A 211 -0.52 17.56 8.32
CA SER A 211 -1.12 17.77 9.64
C SER A 211 -1.10 16.50 10.50
N ILE A 212 -0.93 15.35 9.83
CA ILE A 212 -0.80 13.99 10.36
C ILE A 212 -0.01 13.15 9.34
N TYR A 213 0.94 12.35 9.82
CA TYR A 213 1.72 11.40 9.02
C TYR A 213 1.03 10.05 8.95
N LEU A 214 1.30 9.34 7.86
CA LEU A 214 0.78 7.99 7.62
C LEU A 214 1.33 7.02 8.67
N GLY A 215 2.64 7.04 8.91
CA GLY A 215 3.28 6.22 9.94
C GLY A 215 3.42 4.76 9.50
N ASP A 216 4.15 3.96 10.27
CA ASP A 216 4.43 2.57 9.97
C ASP A 216 3.15 1.73 10.02
N ALA A 217 2.21 2.04 10.91
CA ALA A 217 0.90 1.38 10.92
C ALA A 217 0.21 1.46 9.54
N GLY A 218 0.18 2.65 8.94
CA GLY A 218 -0.49 2.89 7.67
C GLY A 218 0.31 2.37 6.48
N ALA A 219 1.63 2.60 6.47
CA ALA A 219 2.49 2.20 5.37
C ALA A 219 2.61 0.67 5.26
N LEU A 220 2.74 -0.04 6.39
CA LEU A 220 2.77 -1.51 6.38
C LEU A 220 1.42 -2.11 5.96
N TYR A 221 0.30 -1.54 6.45
CA TYR A 221 -1.05 -1.95 6.06
C TYR A 221 -1.30 -1.79 4.56
N LEU A 222 -1.02 -0.59 4.01
CA LEU A 222 -1.19 -0.31 2.59
C LEU A 222 -0.25 -1.15 1.72
N GLY A 223 1.02 -1.28 2.12
CA GLY A 223 1.99 -2.10 1.42
C GLY A 223 1.55 -3.56 1.33
N PHE A 224 1.04 -4.12 2.43
CA PHE A 224 0.49 -5.48 2.43
C PHE A 224 -0.72 -5.62 1.49
N LEU A 225 -1.73 -4.74 1.63
CA LEU A 225 -2.94 -4.82 0.82
C LEU A 225 -2.66 -4.67 -0.67
N LEU A 226 -1.82 -3.69 -1.05
CA LEU A 226 -1.44 -3.47 -2.45
C LEU A 226 -0.69 -4.68 -3.02
N ALA A 227 0.21 -5.31 -2.24
CA ALA A 227 0.94 -6.48 -2.68
C ALA A 227 0.04 -7.71 -2.89
N ALA A 228 -0.86 -7.96 -1.92
CA ALA A 228 -1.76 -9.10 -1.98
C ALA A 228 -2.80 -8.94 -3.09
N ILE A 229 -3.37 -7.73 -3.24
CA ILE A 229 -4.31 -7.40 -4.33
C ILE A 229 -3.61 -7.50 -5.68
N SER A 230 -2.38 -6.99 -5.81
CA SER A 230 -1.66 -7.06 -7.09
C SER A 230 -1.52 -8.52 -7.55
N ILE A 231 -1.11 -9.44 -6.68
CA ILE A 231 -0.97 -10.86 -7.06
C ILE A 231 -2.33 -11.50 -7.40
N ARG A 232 -3.41 -11.03 -6.77
CA ARG A 232 -4.76 -11.58 -6.97
C ARG A 232 -5.41 -11.12 -8.27
N ILE A 233 -4.93 -10.04 -8.90
CA ILE A 233 -5.43 -9.60 -10.20
C ILE A 233 -5.09 -10.66 -11.23
N ASP A 234 -6.12 -11.30 -11.75
CA ASP A 234 -6.00 -12.16 -12.91
C ASP A 234 -6.16 -11.32 -14.19
N LEU A 235 -5.37 -11.61 -15.21
CA LEU A 235 -5.52 -11.01 -16.53
C LEU A 235 -5.85 -12.19 -17.44
N ASP A 236 -7.11 -12.27 -17.89
CA ASP A 236 -7.61 -13.42 -18.63
C ASP A 236 -6.76 -13.63 -19.90
N ASN A 237 -6.32 -14.87 -20.16
CA ASN A 237 -5.51 -15.28 -21.32
C ASN A 237 -4.06 -14.75 -21.38
N ASP A 238 -3.56 -14.09 -20.32
CA ASP A 238 -2.20 -13.57 -20.28
C ASP A 238 -1.16 -14.59 -19.78
N SER A 239 0.06 -14.48 -20.32
CA SER A 239 1.19 -15.26 -19.79
C SER A 239 1.61 -14.76 -18.40
N ALA A 240 2.04 -15.67 -17.52
CA ALA A 240 2.51 -15.32 -16.16
C ALA A 240 3.57 -14.19 -16.11
N PRO A 241 4.53 -14.09 -17.07
CA PRO A 241 5.45 -12.95 -17.14
C PRO A 241 4.79 -11.60 -17.41
N ILE A 242 3.75 -11.54 -18.25
CA ILE A 242 3.02 -10.30 -18.54
C ILE A 242 2.29 -9.83 -17.30
N ARG A 243 1.58 -10.74 -16.62
CA ARG A 243 0.92 -10.45 -15.33
C ARG A 243 1.93 -9.84 -14.36
N ALA A 244 3.08 -10.47 -14.16
CA ALA A 244 4.14 -9.96 -13.28
C ALA A 244 4.63 -8.55 -13.67
N LEU A 245 4.80 -8.28 -14.97
CA LEU A 245 5.19 -6.97 -15.48
C LEU A 245 4.12 -5.91 -15.18
N VAL A 246 2.84 -6.22 -15.38
CA VAL A 246 1.71 -5.32 -15.04
C VAL A 246 1.76 -4.96 -13.55
N LEU A 247 2.00 -5.93 -12.66
CA LEU A 247 2.09 -5.67 -11.21
C LEU A 247 3.26 -4.73 -10.86
N ILE A 248 4.42 -4.97 -11.47
CA ILE A 248 5.62 -4.14 -11.28
C ILE A 248 5.36 -2.73 -11.78
N LEU A 249 4.68 -2.55 -12.91
CA LEU A 249 4.39 -1.23 -13.47
C LEU A 249 3.41 -0.43 -12.58
N ILE A 250 2.36 -1.05 -12.07
CA ILE A 250 1.42 -0.38 -11.15
C ILE A 250 2.12 0.11 -9.88
N LEU A 251 3.09 -0.67 -9.37
CA LEU A 251 3.87 -0.35 -8.18
C LEU A 251 5.30 0.11 -8.52
N ALA A 252 5.50 0.71 -9.71
CA ALA A 252 6.83 1.02 -10.21
C ALA A 252 7.59 1.99 -9.31
N ILE A 253 6.94 3.05 -8.82
CA ILE A 253 7.64 4.05 -8.00
C ILE A 253 8.17 3.46 -6.69
N PRO A 254 7.38 2.75 -5.86
CA PRO A 254 7.91 2.07 -4.68
C PRO A 254 9.03 1.07 -5.01
N VAL A 255 8.86 0.27 -6.07
CA VAL A 255 9.86 -0.72 -6.49
C VAL A 255 11.17 -0.03 -6.87
N ILE A 256 11.13 0.97 -7.76
CA ILE A 256 12.31 1.68 -8.24
C ILE A 256 13.01 2.43 -7.09
N ASP A 257 12.27 3.11 -6.20
CA ASP A 257 12.85 3.81 -5.04
C ASP A 257 13.59 2.84 -4.11
N THR A 258 12.94 1.71 -3.79
CA THR A 258 13.52 0.70 -2.90
C THR A 258 14.72 0.03 -3.53
N THR A 259 14.66 -0.32 -4.81
CA THR A 259 15.81 -0.87 -5.55
C THR A 259 16.96 0.12 -5.54
N GLN A 260 16.71 1.41 -5.82
CA GLN A 260 17.73 2.46 -5.79
C GLN A 260 18.39 2.55 -4.41
N VAL A 261 17.60 2.54 -3.34
CA VAL A 261 18.08 2.60 -1.96
C VAL A 261 18.92 1.38 -1.61
N VAL A 262 18.40 0.18 -1.84
CA VAL A 262 19.07 -1.08 -1.51
C VAL A 262 20.38 -1.21 -2.29
N VAL A 263 20.36 -1.02 -3.60
CA VAL A 263 21.56 -1.11 -4.45
C VAL A 263 22.59 -0.05 -4.06
N SER A 264 22.17 1.20 -3.82
CA SER A 264 23.10 2.26 -3.41
C SER A 264 23.78 1.95 -2.09
N ARG A 265 23.06 1.35 -1.12
CA ARG A 265 23.63 0.96 0.18
C ARG A 265 24.61 -0.19 0.04
N ILE A 266 24.26 -1.24 -0.72
CA ILE A 266 25.13 -2.41 -0.95
C ILE A 266 26.45 -1.98 -1.61
N ILE A 267 26.39 -1.16 -2.67
CA ILE A 267 27.60 -0.65 -3.36
C ILE A 267 28.51 0.14 -2.40
N LYS A 268 27.95 0.79 -1.38
CA LYS A 268 28.68 1.56 -0.36
C LYS A 268 29.07 0.74 0.87
N GLY A 269 28.86 -0.59 0.87
CA GLY A 269 29.12 -1.46 2.01
C GLY A 269 28.23 -1.18 3.23
N LYS A 270 27.06 -0.56 3.03
CA LYS A 270 26.10 -0.24 4.10
C LYS A 270 24.96 -1.26 4.13
N SER A 271 24.43 -1.50 5.33
CA SER A 271 23.26 -2.35 5.51
C SER A 271 22.00 -1.72 4.86
N PRO A 272 21.22 -2.48 4.07
CA PRO A 272 19.93 -2.02 3.54
C PRO A 272 18.92 -1.62 4.63
N PHE A 273 19.04 -2.18 5.84
CA PHE A 273 18.14 -1.90 6.97
C PHE A 273 18.48 -0.60 7.73
N GLN A 274 19.58 0.06 7.37
CA GLN A 274 19.96 1.33 7.97
C GLN A 274 19.23 2.48 7.26
N GLY A 275 18.47 3.30 8.01
CA GLY A 275 17.81 4.48 7.43
C GLY A 275 18.79 5.49 6.82
N GLY A 276 18.36 6.23 5.78
CA GLY A 276 19.20 7.15 5.00
C GLY A 276 18.41 8.22 4.21
N ARG A 277 19.12 9.07 3.46
CA ARG A 277 18.56 10.11 2.56
C ARG A 277 18.83 9.81 1.09
N ASP A 278 18.81 8.54 0.77
CA ASP A 278 19.16 7.93 -0.52
C ASP A 278 17.94 7.55 -1.38
N HIS A 279 16.73 7.82 -0.87
CA HIS A 279 15.48 7.75 -1.60
C HIS A 279 15.45 8.79 -2.74
N ILE A 280 14.77 8.47 -3.82
CA ILE A 280 14.63 9.32 -5.01
C ILE A 280 14.03 10.67 -4.61
N SER A 281 13.08 10.70 -3.69
CA SER A 281 12.52 11.93 -3.14
C SER A 281 13.62 12.83 -2.56
N HIS A 282 14.48 12.30 -1.69
CA HIS A 282 15.61 13.03 -1.12
C HIS A 282 16.66 13.42 -2.17
N LEU A 283 16.96 12.55 -3.13
CA LEU A 283 17.90 12.85 -4.21
C LEU A 283 17.42 14.05 -5.06
N LEU A 284 16.13 14.11 -5.36
CA LEU A 284 15.52 15.22 -6.09
C LEU A 284 15.48 16.51 -5.26
N LEU A 285 15.18 16.42 -3.96
CA LEU A 285 15.23 17.57 -3.04
C LEU A 285 16.65 18.14 -2.90
N ASN A 286 17.67 17.27 -2.81
CA ASN A 286 19.07 17.67 -2.73
C ASN A 286 19.57 18.35 -4.00
N ARG A 287 18.89 18.17 -5.14
CA ARG A 287 19.15 18.90 -6.39
C ARG A 287 18.44 20.26 -6.45
N GLY A 288 17.81 20.69 -5.36
CA GLY A 288 17.16 22.01 -5.26
C GLY A 288 15.69 22.03 -5.67
N LEU A 289 15.08 20.89 -5.98
CA LEU A 289 13.64 20.83 -6.26
C LEU A 289 12.84 21.00 -4.97
N SER A 290 11.67 21.66 -5.06
CA SER A 290 10.75 21.76 -3.93
C SER A 290 9.96 20.44 -3.75
N GLN A 291 9.54 20.10 -2.52
CA GLN A 291 8.75 18.86 -2.30
C GLN A 291 7.46 18.83 -3.14
N ARG A 292 6.84 19.98 -3.44
CA ARG A 292 5.65 20.03 -4.32
C ARG A 292 5.99 19.53 -5.73
N VAL A 293 7.11 19.97 -6.28
CA VAL A 293 7.61 19.54 -7.59
C VAL A 293 8.01 18.07 -7.56
N VAL A 294 8.70 17.61 -6.51
CA VAL A 294 9.06 16.19 -6.35
C VAL A 294 7.82 15.30 -6.27
N LEU A 295 6.82 15.67 -5.48
CA LEU A 295 5.55 14.94 -5.37
C LEU A 295 4.85 14.87 -6.73
N PHE A 296 4.77 15.99 -7.44
CA PHE A 296 4.17 16.06 -8.76
C PHE A 296 4.88 15.14 -9.76
N ILE A 297 6.22 15.18 -9.81
CA ILE A 297 7.02 14.33 -10.70
C ILE A 297 6.76 12.85 -10.41
N LEU A 298 6.93 12.42 -9.15
CA LEU A 298 6.81 11.01 -8.80
C LEU A 298 5.39 10.48 -9.01
N THR A 299 4.36 11.29 -8.69
CA THR A 299 2.96 10.91 -8.92
C THR A 299 2.65 10.86 -10.42
N THR A 300 3.18 11.78 -11.23
CA THR A 300 3.00 11.76 -12.69
C THR A 300 3.60 10.50 -13.29
N PHE A 301 4.83 10.13 -12.91
CA PHE A 301 5.43 8.88 -13.35
C PHE A 301 4.63 7.65 -12.89
N ALA A 302 4.11 7.64 -11.66
CA ALA A 302 3.22 6.58 -11.21
C ALA A 302 1.98 6.44 -12.11
N VAL A 303 1.34 7.56 -12.49
CA VAL A 303 0.18 7.56 -13.38
C VAL A 303 0.55 7.05 -14.77
N LEU A 304 1.70 7.46 -15.30
CA LEU A 304 2.19 6.97 -16.60
C LEU A 304 2.45 5.46 -16.56
N PHE A 305 3.15 4.94 -15.54
CA PHE A 305 3.39 3.51 -15.42
C PHE A 305 2.09 2.71 -15.23
N ALA A 306 1.16 3.19 -14.42
CA ALA A 306 -0.15 2.56 -14.26
C ALA A 306 -0.95 2.57 -15.59
N GLY A 307 -0.90 3.66 -16.36
CA GLY A 307 -1.52 3.74 -17.68
C GLY A 307 -0.92 2.75 -18.68
N VAL A 308 0.40 2.62 -18.72
CA VAL A 308 1.09 1.60 -19.53
C VAL A 308 0.70 0.20 -19.08
N ALA A 309 0.61 -0.05 -17.78
CA ALA A 309 0.20 -1.35 -17.24
C ALA A 309 -1.22 -1.74 -17.70
N ILE A 310 -2.17 -0.80 -17.69
CA ILE A 310 -3.54 -1.01 -18.16
C ILE A 310 -3.57 -1.28 -19.65
N ILE A 311 -2.86 -0.49 -20.46
CA ILE A 311 -2.80 -0.69 -21.91
C ILE A 311 -2.18 -2.06 -22.23
N LEU A 312 -1.11 -2.44 -21.54
CA LEU A 312 -0.44 -3.72 -21.73
C LEU A 312 -1.38 -4.91 -21.47
N ALA A 313 -2.16 -4.83 -20.40
CA ALA A 313 -3.12 -5.85 -19.99
C ALA A 313 -4.33 -6.00 -20.93
N GLU A 314 -4.60 -5.01 -21.79
CA GLU A 314 -5.73 -5.03 -22.73
C GLU A 314 -5.29 -5.36 -24.17
N VAL A 315 -4.00 -5.19 -24.50
CA VAL A 315 -3.48 -5.31 -25.86
C VAL A 315 -2.83 -6.66 -26.14
N ILE A 316 -2.29 -7.32 -25.11
CA ILE A 316 -1.65 -8.64 -25.25
C ILE A 316 -2.65 -9.73 -24.90
#